data_AF-A0A961TH20-F1
#
_entry.id   AF-A0A961TH20-F1
#
_cell.length_a   1.000
_cell.length_b   1.000
_cell.length_c   1.000
_cell.angle_alpha   90.00
_cell.angle_beta   90.00
_cell.angle_gamma   90.00
#
_symmetry.space_group_name_H-M   'P 1'
#
loop_
_entity.id
_entity.type
_entity.pdbx_description
1 polymer ?
#
loop_
_entity_poly.entity_id
_entity_poly.type
_entity_poly.pdbx_seq_one_letter_code
_entity_poly.pdbx_strand_id
1 'polypeptide(L)'
;MIGRLNHVAIAVPDLEAASGLYANTLGAKVSAPMALPEHGVTVVFVELPNTKIELLEPLGEGSPIAAFLERNASGGIHHIC
;
A
#
# COMPACT_ATOMS: atom_id res chain seq x y z
N MET A 1 25.29 -0.36 5.68
CA MET A 1 25.06 0.97 6.28
C MET A 1 23.63 1.39 5.97
N ILE A 2 22.99 2.12 6.89
CA ILE A 2 21.62 2.64 6.71
C ILE A 2 21.57 3.72 5.61
N GLY A 3 20.45 3.79 4.89
CA GLY A 3 20.22 4.71 3.77
C GLY A 3 18.98 5.61 3.93
N ARG A 4 18.42 6.07 2.81
CA ARG A 4 17.16 6.85 2.80
C ARG A 4 15.96 5.91 2.93
N LEU A 5 14.85 6.45 3.43
CA LEU A 5 13.54 5.77 3.40
C LEU A 5 13.07 5.59 1.94
N ASN A 6 12.93 4.34 1.54
CA ASN A 6 12.38 3.96 0.25
C ASN A 6 10.87 4.18 0.22
N HIS A 7 10.14 3.62 1.20
CA HIS A 7 8.70 3.75 1.31
C HIS A 7 8.14 3.48 2.72
N VAL A 8 6.88 3.87 2.91
CA VAL A 8 6.01 3.38 3.99
C VAL A 8 4.90 2.55 3.35
N ALA A 9 4.73 1.31 3.81
CA ALA A 9 3.68 0.43 3.32
C ALA A 9 2.46 0.50 4.24
N ILE A 10 1.28 0.67 3.65
CA ILE A 10 -0.01 0.72 4.33
C ILE A 10 -0.88 -0.39 3.75
N ALA A 11 -1.24 -1.37 4.60
CA ALA A 11 -2.24 -2.36 4.22
C ALA A 11 -3.62 -1.71 4.26
N VAL A 12 -4.39 -1.86 3.18
CA VAL A 12 -5.72 -1.26 3.03
C VAL A 12 -6.76 -2.33 2.70
N PRO A 13 -7.99 -2.21 3.22
CA PRO A 13 -9.05 -3.17 2.94
C PRO A 13 -9.71 -2.96 1.56
N ASP A 14 -9.50 -1.79 0.96
CA ASP A 14 -10.01 -1.41 -0.36
C ASP A 14 -8.97 -0.51 -1.04
N LEU A 15 -8.33 -1.04 -2.08
CA LEU A 15 -7.26 -0.32 -2.78
C LEU A 15 -7.79 0.87 -3.59
N GLU A 16 -8.99 0.78 -4.16
CA GLU A 16 -9.58 1.84 -4.98
C GLU A 16 -9.95 3.04 -4.11
N ALA A 17 -10.64 2.80 -2.99
CA ALA A 17 -11.01 3.84 -2.04
C ALA A 17 -9.79 4.53 -1.43
N ALA A 18 -8.78 3.75 -1.03
CA ALA A 18 -7.54 4.30 -0.49
C ALA A 18 -6.79 5.14 -1.53
N SER A 19 -6.67 4.65 -2.77
CA SER A 19 -6.05 5.39 -3.87
C SER A 19 -6.79 6.69 -4.16
N GLY A 20 -8.13 6.65 -4.17
CA GLY A 20 -8.99 7.81 -4.36
C GLY A 20 -8.81 8.87 -3.28
N LEU A 21 -8.60 8.48 -2.02
CA LEU A 21 -8.29 9.43 -0.95
C LEU A 21 -7.01 10.22 -1.24
N TYR A 22 -5.93 9.53 -1.62
CA TYR A 22 -4.66 10.19 -1.91
C TYR A 22 -4.73 11.03 -3.19
N ALA A 23 -5.32 10.51 -4.26
CA ALA A 23 -5.39 11.19 -5.55
C ALA A 23 -6.37 12.37 -5.53
N ASN A 24 -7.61 12.14 -5.10
CA ASN A 24 -8.71 13.08 -5.30
C ASN A 24 -8.90 14.04 -4.13
N THR A 25 -8.66 13.58 -2.90
CA THR A 25 -8.84 14.41 -1.69
C THR A 25 -7.55 15.15 -1.33
N LEU A 26 -6.41 14.45 -1.40
CA LEU A 26 -5.11 15.00 -0.99
C LEU A 26 -4.28 15.54 -2.16
N GLY A 27 -4.67 15.28 -3.41
CA GLY A 27 -4.01 15.81 -4.60
C GLY A 27 -2.65 15.19 -4.91
N ALA A 28 -2.36 14.00 -4.40
CA ALA A 28 -1.11 13.30 -4.67
C ALA A 28 -1.11 12.66 -6.07
N LYS A 29 0.08 12.45 -6.63
CA LYS A 29 0.24 11.63 -7.83
C LYS A 29 0.20 10.16 -7.43
N VAL A 30 -0.74 9.41 -8.00
CA VAL A 30 -1.00 8.00 -7.67
C VAL A 30 -0.89 7.14 -8.93
N SER A 31 -0.20 6.00 -8.83
CA SER A 31 -0.06 5.05 -9.95
C SER A 31 -1.33 4.24 -10.20
N ALA A 32 -1.40 3.57 -11.34
CA ALA A 32 -2.37 2.49 -11.51
C ALA A 32 -2.07 1.31 -10.55
N PRO A 33 -3.07 0.50 -10.17
CA PRO A 33 -2.85 -0.74 -9.44
C PRO A 33 -1.99 -1.72 -10.24
N MET A 34 -1.06 -2.38 -9.55
CA MET A 34 -0.17 -3.39 -10.11
C MET A 34 -0.29 -4.67 -9.29
N ALA A 35 -0.78 -5.74 -9.93
CA ALA A 35 -0.81 -7.06 -9.30
C ALA A 35 0.61 -7.64 -9.22
N LEU A 36 0.98 -8.13 -8.04
CA LEU A 36 2.24 -8.81 -7.78
C LEU A 36 1.98 -10.21 -7.19
N PRO A 37 1.63 -11.20 -8.02
CA PRO A 37 1.23 -12.53 -7.55
C PRO A 37 2.31 -13.23 -6.72
N GLU A 38 3.59 -13.06 -7.08
CA GLU A 38 4.72 -13.65 -6.33
C GLU A 38 4.86 -13.09 -4.91
N HIS A 39 4.31 -11.90 -4.66
CA HIS A 39 4.29 -11.25 -3.35
C HIS A 39 2.93 -11.34 -2.66
N GLY A 40 1.91 -11.90 -3.33
CA GLY A 40 0.56 -12.03 -2.80
C GLY A 40 -0.12 -10.68 -2.50
N VAL A 41 0.21 -9.62 -3.25
CA VAL A 41 -0.42 -8.30 -3.08
C VAL A 41 -0.71 -7.62 -4.41
N THR A 42 -1.71 -6.74 -4.42
CA THR A 42 -1.85 -5.68 -5.41
C THR A 42 -1.36 -4.39 -4.78
N VAL A 43 -0.50 -3.64 -5.46
CA VAL A 43 0.10 -2.41 -4.96
C VAL A 43 -0.31 -1.19 -5.79
N VAL A 44 -0.52 -0.07 -5.10
CA VAL A 44 -0.57 1.28 -5.69
C VAL A 44 0.51 2.15 -5.04
N PHE A 45 1.21 2.93 -5.86
CA PHE A 45 2.22 3.87 -5.39
C PHE A 45 1.65 5.29 -5.32
N VAL A 46 1.74 5.90 -4.14
CA VAL A 46 1.58 7.34 -3.97
C VAL A 46 2.97 7.97 -4.02
N GLU A 47 3.21 8.79 -5.04
CA GLU A 47 4.49 9.46 -5.24
C GLU A 47 4.55 10.76 -4.42
N LEU A 48 5.55 10.86 -3.54
CA LEU A 48 5.89 12.08 -2.83
C LEU A 48 7.28 12.57 -3.26
N PRO A 49 7.63 13.86 -3.07
CA PRO A 49 8.93 14.38 -3.50
C PRO A 49 10.15 13.69 -2.87
N ASN A 50 10.00 13.10 -1.67
CA ASN A 50 11.10 12.56 -0.88
C ASN A 50 11.06 11.04 -0.67
N THR A 51 9.91 10.39 -0.88
CA THR A 51 9.70 8.95 -0.65
C THR A 51 8.40 8.49 -1.32
N LYS A 52 7.95 7.26 -1.07
CA LYS A 52 6.67 6.74 -1.55
C LYS A 52 5.81 6.20 -0.41
N ILE A 53 4.50 6.16 -0.64
CA ILE A 53 3.60 5.30 0.11
C ILE A 53 3.18 4.15 -0.80
N GLU A 54 3.29 2.92 -0.30
CA GLU A 54 2.77 1.73 -0.96
C GLU A 54 1.45 1.34 -0.29
N LEU A 55 0.35 1.46 -1.04
CA LEU A 55 -0.94 0.95 -0.61
C LEU A 55 -1.03 -0.50 -1.05
N LEU A 56 -1.23 -1.42 -0.10
CA LEU A 56 -1.21 -2.85 -0.34
C LEU A 56 -2.57 -3.46 -0.04
N GLU A 57 -3.11 -4.19 -1.00
CA GLU A 57 -4.30 -5.02 -0.84
C GLU A 57 -3.94 -6.50 -1.05
N PRO A 58 -4.49 -7.43 -0.25
CA PRO A 58 -4.23 -8.86 -0.42
C PRO A 58 -4.55 -9.35 -1.83
N LEU A 59 -3.66 -10.15 -2.40
CA LEU A 59 -3.89 -10.87 -3.65
C LEU A 59 -3.71 -12.37 -3.43
N GLY A 60 -4.79 -13.13 -3.58
CA GLY A 60 -4.83 -14.57 -3.35
C GLY A 60 -4.94 -14.96 -1.87
N GLU A 61 -5.28 -16.22 -1.61
CA GLU A 61 -5.55 -16.75 -0.27
C GLU A 61 -4.31 -16.81 0.64
N GLY A 62 -3.11 -16.82 0.05
CA GLY A 62 -1.83 -16.90 0.76
C GLY A 62 -1.15 -15.54 1.00
N SER A 63 -1.88 -14.43 0.89
CA SER A 63 -1.28 -13.09 1.02
C SER A 63 -0.62 -12.90 2.40
N PRO A 64 0.63 -12.40 2.46
CA PRO A 64 1.34 -12.21 3.72
C PRO A 64 0.71 -11.15 4.62
N ILE A 65 -0.13 -10.26 4.07
CA ILE A 65 -0.77 -9.17 4.80
C ILE A 65 -2.24 -9.48 5.19
N ALA A 66 -2.78 -10.64 4.83
CA ALA A 66 -4.17 -11.00 5.11
C ALA A 66 -4.48 -10.99 6.62
N ALA A 67 -3.67 -11.70 7.41
CA ALA A 67 -3.82 -11.76 8.87
C ALA A 67 -3.65 -10.39 9.56
N PHE A 68 -2.93 -9.45 8.93
CA PHE A 68 -2.83 -8.08 9.42
C PHE A 68 -4.17 -7.36 9.27
N LEU A 69 -4.82 -7.45 8.11
CA LEU A 69 -6.12 -6.83 7.87
C LEU A 69 -7.27 -7.49 8.66
N GLU A 70 -7.19 -8.79 8.93
CA GLU A 70 -8.13 -9.44 9.86
C GLU A 70 -8.10 -8.81 11.26
N ARG A 71 -6.91 -8.44 11.74
CA ARG A 71 -6.71 -7.78 13.05
C ARG A 71 -6.95 -6.28 12.99
N ASN A 72 -6.75 -5.67 11.82
CA ASN A 72 -6.84 -4.24 11.58
C ASN A 72 -7.80 -3.99 10.41
N ALA A 73 -9.10 -4.21 10.63
CA ALA A 73 -10.10 -4.21 9.56
C ALA A 73 -10.18 -2.89 8.77
N SER A 74 -9.80 -1.76 9.38
CA SER A 74 -9.75 -0.45 8.72
C SER A 74 -8.43 -0.16 7.99
N GLY A 75 -7.50 -1.12 7.96
CA GLY A 75 -6.15 -0.92 7.45
C GLY A 75 -5.18 -0.34 8.49
N GLY A 76 -3.94 -0.12 8.06
CA GLY A 76 -2.90 0.46 8.92
C GLY A 76 -1.50 0.44 8.31
N ILE A 77 -0.57 1.17 8.93
CA ILE A 77 0.85 1.15 8.55
C ILE A 77 1.40 -0.24 8.87
N HIS A 78 1.89 -0.94 7.85
CA HIS A 78 2.38 -2.30 7.96
C HIS A 78 3.88 -2.35 8.21
N HIS A 79 4.67 -1.61 7.41
CA HIS A 79 6.12 -1.58 7.55
C HIS A 79 6.75 -0.34 6.91
N ILE A 80 8.06 -0.19 7.13
CA ILE A 80 8.93 0.83 6.53
C ILE A 80 10.14 0.15 5.87
N CYS A 81 10.59 0.69 4.74
CA CYS A 81 11.74 0.20 3.98
C CYS A 81 12.72 1.34 3.73
#